data_AF-A0AAW0DYV3-F1
#
_entry.id   AF-A0AAW0DYV3-F1
#
_cell.length_a   1.000
_cell.length_b   1.000
_cell.length_c   1.000
_cell.angle_alpha   90.00
_cell.angle_beta   90.00
_cell.angle_gamma   90.00
#
_symmetry.space_group_name_H-M   'P 1'
#
loop_
_entity.id
_entity.type
_entity.pdbx_description
1 polymer ?
#
loop_
_entity_poly.entity_id
_entity_poly.type
_entity_poly.pdbx_seq_one_letter_code
_entity_poly.pdbx_strand_id
1 'polypeptide(L)'
;MYFTSSYAVYAPISPIHDQSRIELYLRLASGKLRNMPAGFPFCYTSNGITGSICLSYDSYEFVEEITGHSAAVKLEYTKPSRSTGSQHFSWRIYPCNDKRVRSSLKPHRMRLLFSARASTNARALNPDKAAIAHVQVDPAVMDTSYGKAIRHDPSIILKALACSLNRGALVTICESNTVRKAERFPYLKEYSGKLHPKTILFVATGNDGWSEIIHTWSRS
;
A
#
# COMPACT_ATOMS: atom_id res chain seq x y z
N MET A 1 -1.34 -14.65 -21.41
CA MET A 1 -0.52 -15.27 -20.36
C MET A 1 -1.45 -15.53 -19.18
N TYR A 2 -1.87 -16.78 -18.96
CA TYR A 2 -2.82 -17.16 -17.92
C TYR A 2 -2.03 -17.61 -16.68
N PHE A 3 -2.33 -17.04 -15.51
CA PHE A 3 -1.67 -17.37 -14.24
C PHE A 3 -2.60 -18.24 -13.39
N THR A 4 -2.10 -19.40 -12.96
CA THR A 4 -2.70 -20.22 -11.91
C THR A 4 -2.30 -19.64 -10.55
N SER A 5 -3.22 -18.90 -9.92
CA SER A 5 -3.07 -18.39 -8.57
C SER A 5 -3.31 -19.51 -7.57
N SER A 6 -2.29 -19.92 -6.81
CA SER A 6 -2.48 -20.76 -5.62
C SER A 6 -3.12 -19.90 -4.53
N TYR A 7 -4.44 -20.01 -4.36
CA TYR A 7 -5.16 -19.30 -3.32
C TYR A 7 -4.89 -19.98 -1.98
N ALA A 8 -4.11 -19.33 -1.11
CA ALA A 8 -4.22 -19.57 0.32
C ALA A 8 -5.64 -19.15 0.75
N VAL A 9 -6.37 -20.08 1.37
CA VAL A 9 -7.74 -19.86 1.85
C VAL A 9 -7.66 -19.01 3.12
N TYR A 10 -7.74 -17.69 2.95
CA TYR A 10 -7.90 -16.78 4.08
C TYR A 10 -9.34 -16.88 4.62
N ALA A 11 -9.48 -16.81 5.95
CA ALA A 11 -10.78 -16.90 6.61
C ALA A 11 -11.79 -15.91 6.01
N PRO A 12 -13.05 -16.32 5.79
CA PRO A 12 -14.07 -15.47 5.18
C PRO A 12 -14.31 -14.21 6.02
N ILE A 13 -14.19 -13.06 5.37
CA ILE A 13 -14.44 -11.75 5.96
C ILE A 13 -15.96 -11.56 6.10
N SER A 14 -16.40 -10.93 7.20
CA SER A 14 -17.84 -10.71 7.51
C SER A 14 -18.60 -9.98 6.37
N PRO A 15 -19.81 -10.45 5.99
CA PRO A 15 -20.46 -10.10 4.71
C PRO A 15 -20.99 -8.66 4.59
N ILE A 16 -21.26 -7.94 5.69
CA ILE A 16 -21.82 -6.57 5.62
C ILE A 16 -20.71 -5.51 5.44
N HIS A 17 -19.49 -5.84 5.87
CA HIS A 17 -18.31 -4.98 5.71
C HIS A 17 -17.68 -5.08 4.30
N ASP A 18 -18.26 -5.90 3.42
CA ASP A 18 -17.63 -6.30 2.17
C ASP A 18 -17.91 -5.31 1.03
N GLN A 19 -19.12 -4.74 0.94
CA GLN A 19 -19.46 -3.94 -0.25
C GLN A 19 -18.60 -2.69 -0.44
N SER A 20 -18.33 -1.93 0.64
CA SER A 20 -17.44 -0.76 0.57
C SER A 20 -15.99 -1.17 0.24
N ARG A 21 -15.55 -2.33 0.73
CA ARG A 21 -14.22 -2.87 0.50
C ARG A 21 -14.08 -3.38 -0.94
N ILE A 22 -15.09 -4.06 -1.47
CA ILE A 22 -15.19 -4.50 -2.86
C ILE A 22 -15.18 -3.28 -3.78
N GLU A 23 -15.99 -2.26 -3.50
CA GLU A 23 -16.00 -1.04 -4.32
C GLU A 23 -14.64 -0.33 -4.30
N LEU A 24 -14.03 -0.19 -3.12
CA LEU A 24 -12.68 0.37 -2.99
C LEU A 24 -11.67 -0.47 -3.78
N TYR A 25 -11.72 -1.80 -3.66
CA TYR A 25 -10.86 -2.71 -4.43
C TYR A 25 -11.02 -2.49 -5.94
N LEU A 26 -12.26 -2.43 -6.45
CA LEU A 26 -12.53 -2.22 -7.87
C LEU A 26 -12.04 -0.85 -8.36
N ARG A 27 -12.17 0.21 -7.55
CA ARG A 27 -11.64 1.53 -7.88
C ARG A 27 -10.11 1.56 -7.90
N LEU A 28 -9.46 0.95 -6.90
CA LEU A 28 -8.01 0.83 -6.85
C LEU A 28 -7.49 0.00 -8.04
N ALA A 29 -8.12 -1.13 -8.35
CA ALA A 29 -7.73 -1.99 -9.46
C ALA A 29 -7.91 -1.32 -10.83
N SER A 30 -8.96 -0.50 -10.98
CA SER A 30 -9.22 0.26 -12.21
C SER A 30 -8.44 1.58 -12.33
N GLY A 31 -7.78 2.01 -11.26
CA GLY A 31 -7.05 3.28 -11.23
C GLY A 31 -7.93 4.53 -11.18
N LYS A 32 -9.19 4.40 -10.75
CA LYS A 32 -10.22 5.47 -10.82
C LYS A 32 -10.64 5.95 -9.43
N LEU A 33 -9.74 6.63 -8.73
CA LEU A 33 -10.05 7.37 -7.51
C LEU A 33 -10.50 8.80 -7.86
N ARG A 34 -11.57 9.29 -7.24
CA ARG A 34 -12.18 10.59 -7.56
C ARG A 34 -11.32 11.76 -7.11
N ASN A 35 -10.80 11.67 -5.89
CA ASN A 35 -10.07 12.77 -5.26
C ASN A 35 -8.55 12.58 -5.40
N MET A 36 -8.10 11.84 -6.41
CA MET A 36 -6.69 11.56 -6.64
C MET A 36 -5.93 12.85 -6.98
N PRO A 37 -4.84 13.18 -6.26
CA PRO A 37 -4.07 14.38 -6.57
C PRO A 37 -3.37 14.25 -7.94
N ALA A 38 -3.20 15.39 -8.61
CA ALA A 38 -2.39 15.46 -9.81
C ALA A 38 -0.94 15.05 -9.49
N GLY A 39 -0.44 14.04 -10.21
CA GLY A 39 0.91 13.51 -10.02
C GLY A 39 1.01 12.28 -9.11
N PHE A 40 -0.11 11.68 -8.68
CA PHE A 40 -0.11 10.42 -7.94
C PHE A 40 0.79 9.37 -8.65
N PRO A 41 1.66 8.64 -7.92
CA PRO A 41 1.68 8.42 -6.47
C PRO A 41 2.46 9.46 -5.65
N PHE A 42 2.87 10.56 -6.28
CA PHE A 42 3.48 11.71 -5.64
C PHE A 42 2.59 12.95 -5.84
N CYS A 43 3.08 14.14 -5.52
CA CYS A 43 2.31 15.38 -5.71
C CYS A 43 3.11 16.37 -6.55
N TYR A 44 2.46 17.02 -7.52
CA TYR A 44 3.08 18.18 -8.18
C TYR A 44 2.94 19.42 -7.33
N THR A 45 4.03 20.15 -7.14
CA THR A 45 4.02 21.48 -6.50
C THR A 45 4.49 22.54 -7.50
N SER A 46 3.91 23.73 -7.39
CA SER A 46 4.39 24.89 -8.14
C SER A 46 5.51 25.55 -7.34
N ASN A 47 6.67 25.75 -7.97
CA ASN A 47 7.70 26.60 -7.39
C ASN A 47 7.20 28.06 -7.41
N GLY A 48 6.94 28.64 -6.24
CA GLY A 48 6.39 29.99 -6.11
C GLY A 48 7.27 31.09 -6.71
N ILE A 49 8.56 30.83 -6.91
CA ILE A 49 9.51 31.81 -7.46
C ILE A 49 9.52 31.77 -9.00
N THR A 50 9.53 30.57 -9.58
CA THR A 50 9.71 30.38 -11.03
C THR A 50 8.41 30.05 -11.76
N GLY A 51 7.34 29.72 -11.03
CA GLY A 51 6.10 29.16 -11.59
C GLY A 51 6.25 27.75 -12.18
N SER A 52 7.44 27.14 -12.08
CA SER A 52 7.68 25.81 -12.65
C SER A 52 7.03 24.72 -11.82
N ILE A 53 6.35 23.77 -12.48
CA ILE A 53 5.79 22.59 -11.85
C ILE A 53 6.91 21.58 -11.58
N CYS A 54 7.10 21.17 -10.33
CA CYS A 54 8.04 20.12 -9.95
C CYS A 54 7.35 18.99 -9.18
N LEU A 55 7.94 17.79 -9.24
CA LEU A 55 7.46 16.64 -8.48
C LEU A 55 7.94 16.76 -7.03
N SER A 56 7.02 16.86 -6.08
CA SER A 56 7.29 16.81 -4.65
C SER A 56 7.18 15.39 -4.12
N TYR A 57 8.16 15.02 -3.29
CA TYR A 57 8.18 13.77 -2.53
C TYR A 57 7.72 13.96 -1.09
N ASP A 58 7.14 15.11 -0.75
CA ASP A 58 6.60 15.37 0.57
C ASP A 58 5.37 14.52 0.87
N SER A 59 5.23 14.15 2.15
CA SER A 59 4.09 13.40 2.63
C SER A 59 2.80 14.19 2.36
N TYR A 60 1.75 13.51 1.92
CA TYR A 60 0.44 14.12 1.67
C TYR A 60 -0.68 13.13 2.01
N GLU A 61 -1.89 13.65 2.18
CA GLU A 61 -3.08 12.82 2.36
C GLU A 61 -4.26 13.37 1.56
N PHE A 62 -5.17 12.48 1.18
CA PHE A 62 -6.45 12.84 0.58
C PHE A 62 -7.54 11.84 0.99
N VAL A 63 -8.79 12.27 0.90
CA VAL A 63 -9.95 11.45 1.29
C VAL A 63 -10.69 11.01 0.03
N GLU A 64 -10.99 9.72 -0.08
CA GLU A 64 -11.83 9.14 -1.12
C GLU A 64 -13.19 8.73 -0.54
N GLU A 65 -14.27 9.21 -1.14
CA GLU A 65 -15.63 8.84 -0.77
C GLU A 65 -16.11 7.63 -1.58
N ILE A 66 -16.57 6.60 -0.88
CA ILE A 66 -17.14 5.38 -1.43
C ILE A 66 -18.64 5.58 -1.55
N THR A 67 -19.17 5.51 -2.78
CA THR A 67 -20.56 5.90 -3.03
C THR A 67 -21.54 4.91 -2.42
N GLY A 68 -22.74 5.39 -2.06
CA GLY A 68 -23.82 4.54 -1.59
C GLY A 68 -23.76 4.13 -0.12
N HIS A 69 -22.63 4.32 0.57
CA HIS A 69 -22.45 3.80 1.95
C HIS A 69 -22.02 4.85 2.98
N SER A 70 -21.98 6.14 2.63
CA SER A 70 -21.46 7.21 3.51
C SER A 70 -20.10 6.85 4.13
N ALA A 71 -19.31 6.06 3.41
CA ALA A 71 -18.01 5.59 3.82
C ALA A 71 -16.95 6.42 3.12
N ALA A 72 -15.94 6.84 3.88
CA ALA A 72 -14.78 7.54 3.35
C ALA A 72 -13.52 6.81 3.79
N VAL A 73 -12.50 6.87 2.96
CA VAL A 73 -11.17 6.35 3.30
C VAL A 73 -10.13 7.43 3.08
N LYS A 74 -9.13 7.47 3.96
CA LYS A 74 -8.00 8.38 3.85
C LYS A 74 -6.84 7.63 3.23
N LEU A 75 -6.32 8.13 2.12
CA LEU A 75 -5.06 7.71 1.56
C LEU A 75 -3.96 8.64 2.07
N GLU A 76 -2.90 8.06 2.62
CA GLU A 76 -1.75 8.77 3.17
C GLU A 76 -0.48 8.26 2.48
N TYR A 77 0.31 9.17 1.95
CA TYR A 77 1.68 8.91 1.51
C TYR A 77 2.66 9.45 2.56
N THR A 78 3.62 8.62 2.96
CA THR A 78 4.71 8.99 3.87
C THR A 78 6.06 8.72 3.22
N LYS A 79 6.91 9.74 3.16
CA LYS A 79 8.29 9.61 2.69
C LYS A 79 9.20 8.92 3.73
N PRO A 80 10.33 8.31 3.31
CA PRO A 80 11.36 7.85 4.23
C PRO A 80 11.81 8.98 5.16
N SER A 81 11.95 8.69 6.45
CA SER A 81 12.38 9.67 7.44
C SER A 81 13.20 9.02 8.55
N ARG A 82 14.42 9.53 8.75
CA ARG A 82 15.32 9.09 9.82
C ARG A 82 14.73 9.31 11.22
N SER A 83 13.97 10.38 11.42
CA SER A 83 13.39 10.70 12.73
C SER A 83 12.34 9.66 13.18
N THR A 84 11.64 9.04 12.22
CA THR A 84 10.63 8.01 12.48
C THR A 84 11.19 6.59 12.38
N GLY A 85 12.44 6.44 11.94
CA GLY A 85 13.02 5.14 11.57
C GLY A 85 12.40 4.50 10.31
N SER A 86 11.46 5.18 9.62
CA SER A 86 10.90 4.68 8.37
C SER A 86 11.91 4.77 7.25
N GLN A 87 12.32 3.63 6.73
CA GLN A 87 13.25 3.52 5.59
C GLN A 87 12.54 3.42 4.24
N HIS A 88 11.22 3.30 4.21
CA HIS A 88 10.46 3.02 3.00
C HIS A 88 9.55 4.19 2.61
N PHE A 89 9.30 4.32 1.31
CA PHE A 89 8.16 5.08 0.81
C PHE A 89 6.90 4.28 1.12
N SER A 90 5.89 4.92 1.70
CA SER A 90 4.73 4.21 2.26
C SER A 90 3.43 4.84 1.79
N TRP A 91 2.53 4.02 1.26
CA TRP A 91 1.15 4.40 0.95
C TRP A 91 0.21 3.58 1.82
N ARG A 92 -0.68 4.24 2.54
CA ARG A 92 -1.59 3.61 3.50
C ARG A 92 -3.01 4.09 3.27
N ILE A 93 -3.96 3.18 3.45
CA ILE A 93 -5.38 3.49 3.41
C ILE A 93 -5.94 3.28 4.80
N TYR A 94 -6.60 4.29 5.34
CA TYR A 94 -7.27 4.24 6.64
C TYR A 94 -8.77 4.43 6.47
N PRO A 95 -9.62 3.73 7.24
CA PRO A 95 -11.03 4.05 7.29
C PRO A 95 -11.21 5.43 7.95
N CYS A 96 -11.98 6.32 7.32
CA CYS A 96 -12.35 7.59 7.94
C CYS A 96 -13.47 7.34 8.96
N ASN A 97 -13.17 7.61 10.23
CA ASN A 97 -14.13 7.57 11.33
C ASN A 97 -14.64 8.97 11.70
N ASP A 98 -14.58 9.95 10.79
CA ASP A 98 -14.99 11.31 11.11
C ASP A 98 -16.45 11.34 11.57
N LYS A 99 -16.62 11.67 12.86
CA LYS A 99 -17.91 11.72 13.54
C LYS A 99 -18.78 12.85 12.98
N ARG A 100 -18.19 13.87 12.33
CA ARG A 100 -18.93 14.99 11.72
C ARG A 100 -19.76 14.56 10.52
N VAL A 101 -19.36 13.49 9.83
CA VAL A 101 -20.14 12.90 8.73
C VAL A 101 -21.20 11.91 9.25
N ARG A 102 -21.06 11.44 10.49
CA ARG A 102 -21.89 10.34 11.07
C ARG A 102 -22.99 10.80 12.03
N SER A 103 -23.54 12.00 11.88
CA SER A 103 -24.60 12.48 12.78
C SER A 103 -25.93 11.71 12.70
N SER A 104 -26.11 10.72 11.81
CA SER A 104 -27.38 9.97 11.69
C SER A 104 -27.31 8.44 11.81
N LEU A 105 -26.13 7.81 11.96
CA LEU A 105 -26.05 6.34 11.95
C LEU A 105 -25.18 5.78 13.09
N LYS A 106 -25.77 4.86 13.86
CA LYS A 106 -25.14 4.17 15.00
C LYS A 106 -23.85 3.45 14.55
N PRO A 107 -22.73 3.62 15.27
CA PRO A 107 -21.44 3.08 14.86
C PRO A 107 -21.44 1.56 14.87
N HIS A 108 -21.45 0.94 13.69
CA HIS A 108 -21.05 -0.45 13.53
C HIS A 108 -19.52 -0.53 13.49
N ARG A 109 -18.96 -1.31 14.41
CA ARG A 109 -17.56 -1.32 14.80
C ARG A 109 -16.71 -2.03 13.72
N MET A 110 -16.05 -1.29 12.86
CA MET A 110 -15.09 -1.83 11.88
C MET A 110 -13.82 -2.29 12.63
N ARG A 111 -13.54 -3.59 12.64
CA ARG A 111 -12.37 -4.17 13.31
C ARG A 111 -11.48 -4.88 12.28
N LEU A 112 -10.66 -4.12 11.59
CA LEU A 112 -9.59 -4.66 10.73
C LEU A 112 -8.26 -4.17 11.28
N LEU A 113 -7.62 -5.01 12.09
CA LEU A 113 -6.34 -4.73 12.70
C LEU A 113 -5.22 -5.31 11.84
N PHE A 114 -4.46 -4.45 11.19
CA PHE A 114 -3.15 -4.78 10.64
C PHE A 114 -2.10 -4.44 11.69
N SER A 115 -1.63 -5.45 12.42
CA SER A 115 -0.48 -5.31 13.31
C SER A 115 0.77 -5.62 12.50
N ALA A 116 1.28 -4.62 11.76
CA ALA A 116 2.63 -4.71 11.23
C ALA A 116 3.58 -4.64 12.43
N ARG A 117 4.02 -5.80 12.94
CA ARG A 117 5.17 -5.89 13.86
C ARG A 117 6.43 -5.47 13.11
N ALA A 118 6.62 -4.16 13.01
CA ALA A 118 7.84 -3.50 12.61
C ALA A 118 8.00 -2.19 13.39
N SER A 119 7.93 -2.29 14.72
CA SER A 119 8.59 -1.37 15.67
C SER A 119 8.33 -1.92 17.07
N THR A 120 9.40 -2.18 17.82
CA THR A 120 9.42 -2.74 19.19
C THR A 120 8.80 -1.84 20.26
N ASN A 121 8.08 -0.78 19.88
CA ASN A 121 7.37 0.12 20.77
C ASN A 121 5.84 -0.03 20.62
N ALA A 122 5.30 -1.21 20.94
CA ALA A 122 3.87 -1.46 20.88
C ALA A 122 3.13 -0.78 22.06
N ARG A 123 3.01 0.56 22.01
CA ARG A 123 1.88 1.25 22.65
C ARG A 123 0.62 0.76 21.96
N ALA A 124 -0.39 0.36 22.74
CA ALA A 124 -1.69 -0.09 22.28
C ALA A 124 -2.21 0.80 21.13
N LEU A 125 -2.04 0.32 19.90
CA LEU A 125 -2.48 1.02 18.70
C LEU A 125 -4.00 1.02 18.74
N ASN A 126 -4.56 2.21 18.87
CA ASN A 126 -5.99 2.43 18.85
C ASN A 126 -6.55 1.76 17.58
N PRO A 127 -7.43 0.74 17.69
CA PRO A 127 -7.86 -0.07 16.55
C PRO A 127 -8.48 0.76 15.42
N ASP A 128 -9.01 1.93 15.77
CA ASP A 128 -9.57 2.91 14.86
C ASP A 128 -8.53 3.60 13.96
N LYS A 129 -7.24 3.31 14.14
CA LYS A 129 -6.11 3.87 13.38
C LYS A 129 -5.33 2.83 12.59
N ALA A 130 -5.82 1.60 12.48
CA ALA A 130 -5.15 0.58 11.66
C ALA A 130 -5.39 0.86 10.16
N ALA A 131 -4.31 0.83 9.37
CA ALA A 131 -4.40 0.97 7.92
C ALA A 131 -5.00 -0.31 7.33
N ILE A 132 -6.07 -0.22 6.54
CA ILE A 132 -6.73 -1.36 5.89
C ILE A 132 -6.01 -1.88 4.65
N ALA A 133 -5.08 -1.10 4.11
CA ALA A 133 -4.16 -1.48 3.05
C ALA A 133 -2.85 -0.68 3.23
N HIS A 134 -1.72 -1.31 2.91
CA HIS A 134 -0.40 -0.74 3.09
C HIS A 134 0.56 -1.27 2.03
N VAL A 135 1.16 -0.33 1.29
CA VAL A 135 2.24 -0.59 0.35
C VAL A 135 3.50 0.11 0.83
N GLN A 136 4.62 -0.62 0.81
CA GLN A 136 5.96 -0.08 1.03
C GLN A 136 6.79 -0.25 -0.24
N VAL A 137 7.58 0.76 -0.58
CA VAL A 137 8.56 0.69 -1.66
C VAL A 137 9.95 0.94 -1.07
N ASP A 138 10.86 -0.01 -1.31
CA ASP A 138 12.25 0.12 -0.92
C ASP A 138 12.94 1.24 -1.72
N PRO A 139 13.75 2.12 -1.10
CA PRO A 139 14.41 3.21 -1.80
C PRO A 139 15.26 2.77 -2.99
N ALA A 140 15.90 1.60 -2.94
CA ALA A 140 16.71 1.11 -4.06
C ALA A 140 15.86 0.91 -5.33
N VAL A 141 14.57 0.56 -5.18
CA VAL A 141 13.64 0.43 -6.32
C VAL A 141 13.44 1.78 -7.02
N MET A 142 13.41 2.89 -6.26
CA MET A 142 13.18 4.22 -6.80
C MET A 142 14.31 4.68 -7.75
N ASP A 143 15.51 4.14 -7.59
CA ASP A 143 16.68 4.44 -8.44
C ASP A 143 16.73 3.59 -9.72
N THR A 144 15.82 2.62 -9.86
CA THR A 144 15.74 1.76 -11.05
C THR A 144 14.83 2.35 -12.15
N SER A 145 14.84 1.71 -13.33
CA SER A 145 13.83 1.98 -14.37
C SER A 145 12.41 1.72 -13.89
N TYR A 146 12.21 0.78 -12.96
CA TYR A 146 10.90 0.54 -12.37
C TYR A 146 10.47 1.68 -11.45
N GLY A 147 11.41 2.25 -10.69
CA GLY A 147 11.18 3.47 -9.92
C GLY A 147 10.75 4.64 -10.78
N LYS A 148 11.30 4.76 -12.01
CA LYS A 148 10.80 5.75 -13.00
C LYS A 148 9.36 5.44 -13.40
N ALA A 149 9.02 4.18 -13.66
CA ALA A 149 7.63 3.79 -13.95
C ALA A 149 6.69 4.13 -12.79
N ILE A 150 7.06 3.86 -11.53
CA ILE A 150 6.25 4.22 -10.35
C ILE A 150 5.94 5.73 -10.32
N ARG A 151 6.89 6.59 -10.69
CA ARG A 151 6.70 8.06 -10.68
C ARG A 151 5.69 8.54 -11.73
N HIS A 152 5.48 7.78 -12.80
CA HIS A 152 4.66 8.21 -13.94
C HIS A 152 3.37 7.40 -14.10
N ASP A 153 3.34 6.17 -13.61
CA ASP A 153 2.21 5.27 -13.71
C ASP A 153 1.55 5.07 -12.32
N PRO A 154 0.46 5.80 -12.02
CA PRO A 154 -0.26 5.64 -10.76
C PRO A 154 -0.80 4.22 -10.56
N SER A 155 -1.05 3.49 -11.65
CA SER A 155 -1.68 2.16 -11.59
C SER A 155 -0.82 1.14 -10.85
N ILE A 156 0.50 1.33 -10.79
CA ILE A 156 1.41 0.42 -10.07
C ILE A 156 1.08 0.42 -8.58
N ILE A 157 1.05 1.60 -7.96
CA ILE A 157 0.75 1.73 -6.52
C ILE A 157 -0.71 1.41 -6.23
N LEU A 158 -1.65 1.81 -7.10
CA LEU A 158 -3.07 1.52 -6.91
C LEU A 158 -3.37 0.01 -6.98
N LYS A 159 -2.77 -0.72 -7.93
CA LYS A 159 -2.89 -2.19 -7.99
C LYS A 159 -2.22 -2.88 -6.80
N ALA A 160 -1.07 -2.37 -6.35
CA ALA A 160 -0.41 -2.87 -5.15
C ALA A 160 -1.29 -2.67 -3.90
N LEU A 161 -1.94 -1.50 -3.78
CA LEU A 161 -2.91 -1.21 -2.72
C LEU A 161 -4.15 -2.10 -2.83
N ALA A 162 -4.67 -2.34 -4.04
CA ALA A 162 -5.77 -3.28 -4.26
C ALA A 162 -5.39 -4.70 -3.82
N CYS A 163 -4.17 -5.13 -4.12
CA CYS A 163 -3.66 -6.44 -3.70
C CYS A 163 -3.50 -6.52 -2.17
N SER A 164 -2.91 -5.49 -1.56
CA SER A 164 -2.79 -5.36 -0.10
C SER A 164 -4.15 -5.41 0.58
N LEU A 165 -5.13 -4.67 0.05
CA LEU A 165 -6.50 -4.67 0.53
C LEU A 165 -7.08 -6.07 0.43
N ASN A 166 -7.09 -6.68 -0.77
CA ASN A 166 -7.68 -7.99 -1.02
C ASN A 166 -7.11 -9.08 -0.10
N ARG A 167 -5.77 -9.16 0.00
CA ARG A 167 -5.10 -10.18 0.83
C ARG A 167 -5.14 -9.88 2.32
N GLY A 168 -5.36 -8.62 2.70
CA GLY A 168 -5.09 -8.19 4.07
C GLY A 168 -3.62 -8.45 4.42
N ALA A 169 -2.71 -7.94 3.61
CA ALA A 169 -1.27 -8.10 3.81
C ALA A 169 -0.53 -6.79 3.50
N LEU A 170 0.61 -6.57 4.15
CA LEU A 170 1.56 -5.54 3.74
C LEU A 170 2.19 -5.95 2.41
N VAL A 171 2.07 -5.12 1.38
CA VAL A 171 2.79 -5.36 0.12
C VAL A 171 4.07 -4.54 0.11
N THR A 172 5.21 -5.20 0.00
CA THR A 172 6.53 -4.57 -0.12
C THR A 172 7.05 -4.74 -1.54
N ILE A 173 7.34 -3.63 -2.22
CA ILE A 173 7.99 -3.61 -3.52
C ILE A 173 9.50 -3.42 -3.28
N CYS A 174 10.30 -4.41 -3.65
CA CYS A 174 11.73 -4.43 -3.40
C CYS A 174 12.51 -5.07 -4.56
N GLU A 175 13.82 -4.84 -4.62
CA GLU A 175 14.69 -5.52 -5.56
C GLU A 175 15.08 -6.92 -5.04
N SER A 176 15.27 -7.89 -5.92
CA SER A 176 15.72 -9.25 -5.58
C SER A 176 17.01 -9.28 -4.75
N ASN A 177 17.91 -8.32 -4.99
CA ASN A 177 19.14 -8.15 -4.22
C ASN A 177 18.89 -7.73 -2.77
N THR A 178 17.87 -6.90 -2.52
CA THR A 178 17.46 -6.52 -1.16
C THR A 178 16.94 -7.74 -0.41
N VAL A 179 16.14 -8.59 -1.06
CA VAL A 179 15.61 -9.82 -0.45
C VAL A 179 16.72 -10.82 -0.10
N ARG A 180 17.74 -10.96 -0.97
CA ARG A 180 18.92 -11.81 -0.70
C ARG A 180 19.64 -11.42 0.60
N LYS A 181 19.79 -10.11 0.82
CA LYS A 181 20.53 -9.55 1.95
C LYS A 181 19.67 -9.44 3.21
N ALA A 182 18.36 -9.27 3.06
CA ALA A 182 17.46 -9.04 4.18
C ALA A 182 17.25 -10.30 5.02
N GLU A 183 17.49 -10.20 6.32
CA GLU A 183 17.05 -11.21 7.29
C GLU A 183 15.53 -11.28 7.42
N ARG A 184 14.83 -10.21 7.01
CA ARG A 184 13.37 -10.06 7.10
C ARG A 184 12.59 -11.08 6.25
N PHE A 185 13.21 -11.73 5.27
CA PHE A 185 12.54 -12.68 4.38
C PHE A 185 13.26 -14.05 4.34
N PRO A 186 13.31 -14.79 5.45
CA PRO A 186 14.13 -16.00 5.54
C PRO A 186 13.73 -17.04 4.48
N TYR A 187 12.43 -17.24 4.26
CA TYR A 187 11.91 -18.19 3.26
C TYR A 187 12.15 -17.76 1.81
N LEU A 188 12.30 -16.47 1.55
CA LEU A 188 12.51 -15.99 0.19
C LEU A 188 13.98 -16.04 -0.22
N LYS A 189 14.92 -16.25 0.72
CA LYS A 189 16.35 -16.34 0.41
C LYS A 189 16.64 -17.46 -0.58
N GLU A 190 16.05 -18.64 -0.40
CA GLU A 190 16.26 -19.78 -1.28
C GLU A 190 15.75 -19.50 -2.71
N TYR A 191 14.57 -18.89 -2.84
CA TYR A 191 14.01 -18.49 -4.14
C TYR A 191 14.82 -17.37 -4.79
N SER A 192 15.36 -16.45 -3.98
CA SER A 192 16.08 -15.29 -4.48
C SER A 192 17.35 -15.65 -5.25
N GLY A 193 17.97 -16.81 -4.97
CA GLY A 193 19.13 -17.31 -5.72
C GLY A 193 18.83 -17.61 -7.19
N LYS A 194 17.57 -17.97 -7.50
CA LYS A 194 17.11 -18.32 -8.86
C LYS A 194 16.64 -17.09 -9.66
N LEU A 195 16.41 -15.97 -8.99
CA LEU A 195 15.92 -14.75 -9.63
C LEU A 195 17.08 -13.97 -10.26
N HIS A 196 16.82 -13.35 -11.41
CA HIS A 196 17.79 -12.45 -12.02
C HIS A 196 18.11 -11.28 -11.07
N PRO A 197 19.38 -10.82 -11.00
CA PRO A 197 19.71 -9.57 -10.31
C PRO A 197 18.86 -8.43 -10.86
N LYS A 198 18.41 -7.48 -10.03
CA LYS A 198 17.55 -6.36 -10.45
C LYS A 198 16.10 -6.71 -10.81
N THR A 199 15.65 -7.95 -10.64
CA THR A 199 14.22 -8.26 -10.68
C THR A 199 13.50 -7.55 -9.55
N ILE A 200 12.40 -6.86 -9.86
CA ILE A 200 11.55 -6.23 -8.85
C ILE A 200 10.52 -7.24 -8.37
N LEU A 201 10.36 -7.33 -7.05
CA LEU A 201 9.49 -8.28 -6.36
C LEU A 201 8.41 -7.54 -5.61
N PHE A 202 7.20 -8.09 -5.67
CA PHE A 202 6.10 -7.71 -4.81
C PHE A 202 5.96 -8.80 -3.77
N VAL A 203 6.28 -8.47 -2.53
CA VAL A 203 6.25 -9.40 -1.41
C VAL A 203 5.07 -9.06 -0.52
N ALA A 204 4.11 -9.97 -0.39
CA ALA A 204 3.01 -9.82 0.56
C ALA A 204 3.44 -10.43 1.91
N THR A 205 3.30 -9.66 2.99
CA THR A 205 3.56 -10.11 4.37
C THR A 205 2.27 -10.09 5.17
N GLY A 206 1.82 -11.27 5.62
CA GLY A 206 0.62 -11.45 6.43
C GLY A 206 0.81 -11.01 7.89
N ASN A 207 -0.29 -11.03 8.65
CA ASN A 207 -0.29 -10.71 10.09
C ASN A 207 0.46 -11.75 10.94
N ASP A 208 0.65 -12.96 10.42
CA ASP A 208 1.46 -14.03 10.99
C ASP A 208 2.96 -13.84 10.74
N GLY A 209 3.34 -12.85 9.92
CA GLY A 209 4.72 -12.61 9.49
C GLY A 209 5.16 -13.46 8.31
N TRP A 210 4.30 -14.35 7.79
CA TRP A 210 4.59 -15.10 6.58
C TRP A 210 4.74 -14.14 5.41
N SER A 211 5.80 -14.30 4.62
CA SER A 211 6.03 -13.52 3.40
C SER A 211 6.05 -14.40 2.16
N GLU A 212 5.36 -13.98 1.10
CA GLU A 212 5.30 -14.67 -0.19
C GLU A 212 5.51 -13.68 -1.36
N ILE A 213 6.09 -14.15 -2.46
CA ILE A 213 6.21 -13.35 -3.69
C ILE A 213 4.90 -13.48 -4.46
N ILE A 214 4.19 -12.36 -4.63
CA ILE A 214 2.88 -12.32 -5.30
C ILE A 214 2.98 -11.84 -6.75
N HIS A 215 4.05 -11.13 -7.09
CA HIS A 215 4.31 -10.66 -8.46
C HIS A 215 5.81 -10.39 -8.65
N THR A 216 6.30 -10.60 -9.87
CA THR A 216 7.66 -10.28 -10.28
C THR A 216 7.62 -9.41 -11.53
N TRP A 217 8.50 -8.42 -11.58
CA TRP A 217 8.72 -7.60 -12.76
C TRP A 217 10.18 -7.72 -13.18
N SER A 218 10.39 -8.27 -14.37
CA SER A 218 11.68 -8.35 -15.04
C SER A 218 11.66 -7.44 -16.25
N ARG A 219 12.71 -6.65 -16.42
CA ARG A 219 12.92 -5.90 -17.66
C ARG A 219 13.25 -6.91 -18.76
N SER A 220 12.40 -7.01 -19.77
CA SER A 220 12.71 -7.70 -21.03
C SER A 220 13.80 -6.96 -21.80
#